data_AF-A0A3B9D991-F1
#
_entry.id   AF-A0A3B9D991-F1
#
_cell.length_a   1.000
_cell.length_b   1.000
_cell.length_c   1.000
_cell.angle_alpha   90.00
_cell.angle_beta   90.00
_cell.angle_gamma   90.00
#
_symmetry.space_group_name_H-M   'P 1'
#
loop_
_entity.id
_entity.type
_entity.pdbx_description
1 polymer ?
#
loop_
_entity_poly.entity_id
_entity_poly.type
_entity_poly.pdbx_seq_one_letter_code
_entity_poly.pdbx_strand_id
1 'polypeptide(L)'
;MKKKVQMKKMAGVFLALAILGIGLFPPGNVYAAANQAPDADPVVVVLDPGHGGHDQGARYKWGGKTYKEKQLNLAIAKACKTELEKYAGVKVYMTRSSDRFVTLGNRVNFAKSRKADLFVAIHNNASLKKTDHGACVYYPNSGYKEEVGSEGKMAAASIQKQLVALGLKNNGILYRNSAVGSRYPDKSKADYYAVIKRSKYAGFPGLIVEHAYVSNHDDSTTFLNGNDRLKRLGVADATGIAEYFDLILDQAPVLQTPVVNADESVTLAWNTVQGADYYRIYRRIAGAKTYVCLEETEETGYTDTGGMPGTSYEYTVCGCHVGYQKDSYTKIAQAMQITVTGENANIQSAQKNQN
;
A
#
# COMPACT_ATOMS: atom_id res chain seq x y z
N MET A 1 5.20 -26.38 0.14
CA MET A 1 3.82 -26.78 0.50
C MET A 1 3.05 -25.53 0.94
N LYS A 2 2.28 -24.92 0.04
CA LYS A 2 1.42 -23.78 0.40
C LYS A 2 0.19 -24.33 1.12
N LYS A 3 0.09 -24.16 2.44
CA LYS A 3 -1.19 -24.34 3.14
C LYS A 3 -2.09 -23.19 2.69
N LYS A 4 -2.99 -23.46 1.75
CA LYS A 4 -4.20 -22.62 1.57
C LYS A 4 -4.92 -22.66 2.91
N VAL A 5 -4.88 -21.56 3.65
CA VAL A 5 -5.82 -21.34 4.74
C VAL A 5 -7.17 -21.21 4.04
N GLN A 6 -7.95 -22.29 4.03
CA GLN A 6 -9.36 -22.20 3.69
C GLN A 6 -10.01 -21.35 4.77
N MET A 7 -10.19 -20.05 4.49
CA MET A 7 -11.15 -19.26 5.23
C MET A 7 -12.52 -19.84 4.90
N LYS A 8 -13.18 -20.38 5.93
CA LYS A 8 -14.58 -20.77 5.87
C LYS A 8 -15.37 -19.55 5.38
N LYS A 9 -16.07 -19.68 4.26
CA LYS A 9 -17.11 -18.75 3.85
C LYS A 9 -18.08 -18.62 5.03
N MET A 10 -18.07 -17.49 5.74
CA MET A 10 -19.19 -17.14 6.61
C MET A 10 -20.33 -16.75 5.68
N ALA A 11 -21.21 -17.71 5.41
CA ALA A 11 -22.53 -17.40 4.91
C ALA A 11 -23.23 -16.57 6.00
N GLY A 12 -23.35 -15.26 5.78
CA GLY A 12 -24.21 -14.41 6.60
C GLY A 12 -25.65 -14.88 6.42
N VAL A 13 -26.20 -15.54 7.45
CA VAL A 13 -27.62 -15.84 7.54
C VAL A 13 -28.34 -14.52 7.85
N PHE A 14 -29.08 -13.98 6.87
CA PHE A 14 -29.94 -12.83 7.08
C PHE A 14 -31.36 -13.30 7.44
N LEU A 15 -31.76 -13.02 8.68
CA LEU A 15 -33.11 -13.23 9.17
C LEU A 15 -33.98 -12.06 8.67
N ALA A 16 -34.87 -12.32 7.71
CA ALA A 16 -35.82 -11.33 7.22
C ALA A 16 -36.97 -11.16 8.22
N LEU A 17 -37.00 -10.03 8.94
CA LEU A 17 -38.20 -9.55 9.64
C LEU A 17 -38.96 -8.63 8.68
N ALA A 18 -40.14 -9.08 8.27
CA ALA A 18 -41.06 -8.29 7.43
C ALA A 18 -41.69 -7.17 8.26
N ILE A 19 -41.46 -5.92 7.86
CA ILE A 19 -42.26 -4.76 8.28
C ILE A 19 -42.88 -4.15 7.02
N LEU A 20 -44.21 -4.09 7.01
CA LEU A 20 -45.03 -3.51 5.96
C LEU A 20 -44.89 -1.98 5.88
N GLY A 21 -44.80 -1.47 4.64
CA GLY A 21 -45.38 -0.19 4.25
C GLY A 21 -44.44 1.02 4.34
N ILE A 22 -44.11 1.58 3.17
CA ILE A 22 -43.39 2.83 2.84
C ILE A 22 -41.95 2.57 2.35
N GLY A 23 -41.79 2.56 1.02
CA GLY A 23 -40.53 2.75 0.27
C GLY A 23 -39.31 1.94 0.75
N LEU A 24 -39.24 0.66 0.36
CA LEU A 24 -38.08 -0.21 0.60
C LEU A 24 -36.83 0.31 -0.14
N PHE A 25 -35.97 1.05 0.56
CA PHE A 25 -34.54 0.90 0.32
C PHE A 25 -34.13 -0.42 1.00
N PRO A 26 -33.50 -1.39 0.30
CA PRO A 26 -32.88 -2.51 0.99
C PRO A 26 -31.85 -1.96 2.01
N PRO A 27 -31.62 -2.64 3.14
CA PRO A 27 -30.58 -2.26 4.09
C PRO A 27 -29.20 -2.55 3.46
N GLY A 28 -28.82 -1.76 2.46
CA GLY A 28 -27.45 -1.66 1.98
C GLY A 28 -26.64 -0.94 3.05
N ASN A 29 -25.41 -1.39 3.28
CA ASN A 29 -24.46 -0.66 4.11
C ASN A 29 -24.36 0.78 3.59
N VAL A 30 -24.85 1.73 4.39
CA VAL A 30 -24.77 3.16 4.08
C VAL A 30 -23.32 3.58 4.34
N TYR A 31 -22.49 3.57 3.31
CA TYR A 31 -21.11 4.05 3.43
C TYR A 31 -21.11 5.59 3.43
N ALA A 32 -20.51 6.17 4.47
CA ALA A 32 -20.37 7.62 4.55
C ALA A 32 -19.47 8.11 3.40
N ALA A 33 -20.09 8.84 2.46
CA ALA A 33 -19.50 9.61 1.35
C ALA A 33 -18.46 8.87 0.49
N ALA A 34 -18.79 8.54 -0.76
CA ALA A 34 -17.83 8.02 -1.77
C ALA A 34 -16.72 9.00 -2.21
N ASN A 35 -16.38 9.97 -1.36
CA ASN A 35 -15.10 10.67 -1.41
C ASN A 35 -14.03 9.95 -0.57
N GLN A 36 -14.39 8.88 0.14
CA GLN A 36 -13.47 8.01 0.85
C GLN A 36 -13.83 6.57 0.50
N ALA A 37 -12.82 5.75 0.18
CA ALA A 37 -12.99 4.31 0.16
C ALA A 37 -13.57 3.86 1.52
N PRO A 38 -14.44 2.83 1.57
CA PRO A 38 -14.98 2.29 2.83
C PRO A 38 -13.85 2.10 3.84
N ASP A 39 -14.06 2.46 5.11
CA ASP A 39 -13.07 2.55 6.20
C ASP A 39 -12.00 1.43 6.13
N ALA A 40 -10.98 1.65 5.30
CA ALA A 40 -9.94 0.67 5.05
C ALA A 40 -8.91 0.84 6.16
N ASP A 41 -8.55 -0.24 6.84
CA ASP A 41 -7.39 -0.26 7.74
C ASP A 41 -6.14 -0.44 6.87
N PRO A 42 -5.39 0.63 6.54
CA PRO A 42 -4.31 0.52 5.59
C PRO A 42 -3.11 -0.19 6.23
N VAL A 43 -2.26 -0.76 5.39
CA VAL A 43 -0.90 -1.15 5.77
C VAL A 43 -0.10 0.12 6.12
N VAL A 44 0.56 0.14 7.27
CA VAL A 44 1.40 1.25 7.70
C VAL A 44 2.88 0.89 7.58
N VAL A 45 3.58 1.54 6.66
CA VAL A 45 5.03 1.38 6.46
C VAL A 45 5.77 2.61 6.99
N VAL A 46 6.80 2.38 7.80
CA VAL A 46 7.65 3.46 8.32
C VAL A 46 9.06 3.30 7.80
N LEU A 47 9.45 4.24 6.95
CA LEU A 47 10.78 4.32 6.36
C LEU A 47 11.69 5.15 7.26
N ASP A 48 12.86 4.62 7.56
CA ASP A 48 13.86 5.26 8.39
C ASP A 48 15.13 5.51 7.60
N PRO A 49 15.32 6.71 7.03
CA PRO A 49 16.59 7.05 6.44
C PRO A 49 17.66 7.10 7.55
N GLY A 50 18.59 6.14 7.52
CA GLY A 50 19.65 5.97 8.52
C GLY A 50 20.47 7.24 8.72
N HIS A 51 21.09 7.41 9.89
CA HIS A 51 21.90 8.58 10.25
C HIS A 51 21.12 9.91 10.23
N GLY A 52 21.82 11.04 10.07
CA GLY A 52 21.25 12.38 9.93
C GLY A 52 21.79 13.38 10.96
N GLY A 53 21.81 14.66 10.59
CA GLY A 53 22.35 15.73 11.44
C GLY A 53 23.84 15.53 11.69
N HIS A 54 24.22 15.45 12.96
CA HIS A 54 25.61 15.22 13.38
C HIS A 54 26.09 13.79 13.11
N ASP A 55 25.19 12.81 13.05
CA ASP A 55 25.52 11.45 12.65
C ASP A 55 25.67 11.40 11.11
N GLN A 56 26.91 11.29 10.64
CA GLN A 56 27.22 11.36 9.21
C GLN A 56 27.00 10.05 8.47
N GLY A 57 27.01 8.92 9.19
CA GLY A 57 27.26 7.61 8.59
C GLY A 57 28.61 7.55 7.85
N ALA A 58 28.73 6.61 6.93
CA ALA A 58 29.90 6.43 6.10
C ALA A 58 30.09 7.58 5.08
N ARG A 59 31.37 7.86 4.75
CA ARG A 59 31.74 8.88 3.76
C ARG A 59 32.96 8.44 2.95
N TYR A 60 32.82 8.45 1.63
CA TYR A 60 33.90 8.08 0.70
C TYR A 60 33.97 9.02 -0.49
N LYS A 61 35.15 9.11 -1.12
CA LYS A 61 35.40 9.96 -2.29
C LYS A 61 35.91 9.13 -3.46
N TRP A 62 35.23 9.22 -4.59
CA TRP A 62 35.63 8.60 -5.87
C TRP A 62 35.52 9.63 -6.98
N GLY A 63 36.56 9.75 -7.82
CA GLY A 63 36.53 10.64 -9.00
C GLY A 63 36.11 12.08 -8.68
N GLY A 64 36.55 12.64 -7.54
CA GLY A 64 36.17 13.99 -7.12
C GLY A 64 34.81 14.12 -6.39
N LYS A 65 33.90 13.14 -6.54
CA LYS A 65 32.60 13.13 -5.88
C LYS A 65 32.66 12.52 -4.47
N THR A 66 31.95 13.13 -3.52
CA THR A 66 31.81 12.61 -2.16
C THR A 66 30.45 11.94 -1.98
N TYR A 67 30.44 10.69 -1.56
CA TYR A 67 29.26 9.90 -1.21
C TYR A 67 29.08 9.96 0.31
N LYS A 68 27.97 10.54 0.77
CA LYS A 68 27.64 10.68 2.19
C LYS A 68 26.41 9.83 2.50
N GLU A 69 26.58 8.82 3.33
CA GLU A 69 25.55 7.82 3.59
C GLU A 69 24.21 8.45 4.00
N LYS A 70 24.22 9.38 4.97
CA LYS A 70 23.00 10.06 5.42
C LYS A 70 22.19 10.76 4.31
N GLN A 71 22.87 11.24 3.26
CA GLN A 71 22.25 11.92 2.12
C GLN A 71 21.68 10.90 1.12
N LEU A 72 22.44 9.84 0.84
CA LEU A 72 22.00 8.73 -0.02
C LEU A 72 20.76 8.06 0.60
N ASN A 73 20.83 7.72 1.88
CA ASN A 73 19.73 7.11 2.63
C ASN A 73 18.45 7.97 2.56
N LEU A 74 18.58 9.29 2.74
CA LEU A 74 17.44 10.21 2.64
C LEU A 74 16.83 10.26 1.23
N ALA A 75 17.67 10.27 0.20
CA ALA A 75 17.20 10.30 -1.19
C ALA A 75 16.48 9.00 -1.58
N ILE A 76 17.06 7.85 -1.23
CA ILE A 76 16.47 6.53 -1.47
C ILE A 76 15.12 6.41 -0.74
N ALA A 77 15.08 6.77 0.54
CA ALA A 77 13.85 6.70 1.34
C ALA A 77 12.74 7.62 0.83
N LYS A 78 13.08 8.80 0.30
CA LYS A 78 12.09 9.69 -0.36
C LYS A 78 11.54 9.04 -1.63
N ALA A 79 12.40 8.45 -2.45
CA ALA A 79 11.95 7.75 -3.65
C ALA A 79 11.08 6.53 -3.33
N CYS A 80 11.46 5.74 -2.32
CA CYS A 80 10.67 4.61 -1.82
C CYS A 80 9.29 5.06 -1.35
N LYS A 81 9.23 6.14 -0.55
CA LYS A 81 7.95 6.73 -0.13
C LYS A 81 7.08 7.13 -1.33
N THR A 82 7.63 7.90 -2.27
CA THR A 82 6.89 8.35 -3.45
C THR A 82 6.38 7.19 -4.30
N GLU A 83 7.14 6.10 -4.39
CA GLU A 83 6.71 4.92 -5.14
C GLU A 83 5.62 4.14 -4.41
N LEU A 84 5.78 3.88 -3.11
CA LEU A 84 4.78 3.19 -2.29
C LEU A 84 3.44 3.93 -2.23
N GLU A 85 3.45 5.27 -2.23
CA GLU A 85 2.22 6.08 -2.23
C GLU A 85 1.42 5.99 -3.53
N LYS A 86 1.89 5.25 -4.54
CA LYS A 86 1.10 4.91 -5.73
C LYS A 86 0.23 3.66 -5.54
N TYR A 87 0.39 2.93 -4.43
CA TYR A 87 -0.35 1.71 -4.16
C TYR A 87 -1.58 2.00 -3.29
N ALA A 88 -2.63 1.22 -3.50
CA ALA A 88 -3.85 1.27 -2.71
C ALA A 88 -3.60 0.71 -1.30
N GLY A 89 -4.36 1.19 -0.31
CA GLY A 89 -4.36 0.61 1.04
C GLY A 89 -3.05 0.73 1.82
N VAL A 90 -2.15 1.68 1.50
CA VAL A 90 -0.89 1.89 2.24
C VAL A 90 -0.73 3.33 2.73
N LYS A 91 -0.26 3.48 3.97
CA LYS A 91 0.19 4.76 4.55
C LYS A 91 1.68 4.68 4.84
N VAL A 92 2.44 5.62 4.27
CA VAL A 92 3.91 5.64 4.41
C VAL A 92 4.35 6.83 5.24
N TYR A 93 5.13 6.59 6.29
CA TYR A 93 5.74 7.65 7.10
C TYR A 93 7.26 7.59 7.01
N MET A 94 7.92 8.72 7.29
CA MET A 94 9.38 8.79 7.41
C MET A 94 9.78 9.28 8.80
N THR A 95 10.76 8.63 9.43
CA THR A 95 11.32 9.10 10.72
C THR A 95 11.98 10.48 10.57
N ARG A 96 12.54 10.75 9.38
CA ARG A 96 13.02 12.07 8.95
C ARG A 96 12.80 12.35 7.47
N SER A 97 12.46 13.59 7.15
CA SER A 97 12.27 14.12 5.79
C SER A 97 13.36 15.13 5.38
N SER A 98 14.25 15.45 6.32
CA SER A 98 15.37 16.39 6.20
C SER A 98 16.65 15.81 6.82
N ASP A 99 17.78 16.49 6.65
CA ASP A 99 19.03 16.14 7.32
C ASP A 99 19.00 16.58 8.80
N ARG A 100 18.42 15.72 9.64
CA ARG A 100 18.34 15.93 11.10
C ARG A 100 18.64 14.63 11.83
N PHE A 101 19.21 14.74 13.02
CA PHE A 101 19.47 13.59 13.87
C PHE A 101 18.18 13.07 14.50
N VAL A 102 18.02 11.75 14.54
CA VAL A 102 16.95 11.05 15.26
C VAL A 102 17.60 9.88 16.03
N THR A 103 17.33 9.78 17.33
CA THR A 103 17.88 8.68 18.15
C THR A 103 17.26 7.34 17.74
N LEU A 104 18.00 6.25 17.94
CA LEU A 104 17.52 4.90 17.60
C LEU A 104 16.19 4.55 18.30
N GLY A 105 16.00 5.01 19.54
CA GLY A 105 14.75 4.86 20.28
C GLY A 105 13.60 5.65 19.66
N ASN A 106 13.83 6.92 19.32
CA ASN A 106 12.78 7.78 18.75
C ASN A 106 12.34 7.31 17.35
N ARG A 107 13.23 6.71 16.56
CA ARG A 107 12.88 6.10 15.26
C ARG A 107 11.80 5.03 15.42
N VAL A 108 11.98 4.11 16.37
CA VAL A 108 11.03 3.01 16.61
C VAL A 108 9.80 3.48 17.39
N ASN A 109 9.95 4.40 18.35
CA ASN A 109 8.82 4.98 19.07
C ASN A 109 7.87 5.73 18.12
N PHE A 110 8.44 6.45 17.14
CA PHE A 110 7.65 7.06 16.08
C PHE A 110 6.89 6.00 15.29
N ALA A 111 7.54 4.91 14.87
CA ALA A 111 6.88 3.82 14.15
C ALA A 111 5.75 3.16 14.97
N LYS A 112 6.01 2.89 16.24
CA LYS A 112 5.00 2.39 17.19
C LYS A 112 3.81 3.34 17.31
N SER A 113 4.05 4.66 17.40
CA SER A 113 2.98 5.66 17.50
C SER A 113 2.08 5.74 16.25
N ARG A 114 2.60 5.27 15.10
CA ARG A 114 1.85 5.17 13.84
C ARG A 114 1.19 3.82 13.64
N LYS A 115 1.34 2.88 14.59
CA LYS A 115 0.91 1.49 14.47
C LYS A 115 1.50 0.82 13.21
N ALA A 116 2.82 0.97 13.03
CA ALA A 116 3.52 0.41 11.89
C ALA A 116 3.33 -1.11 11.78
N ASP A 117 3.00 -1.58 10.58
CA ASP A 117 3.04 -2.99 10.21
C ASP A 117 4.45 -3.40 9.76
N LEU A 118 5.23 -2.45 9.22
CA LEU A 118 6.63 -2.68 8.84
C LEU A 118 7.49 -1.43 9.08
N PHE A 119 8.66 -1.62 9.69
CA PHE A 119 9.70 -0.60 9.81
C PHE A 119 10.90 -0.97 8.95
N VAL A 120 11.35 -0.06 8.09
CA VAL A 120 12.48 -0.29 7.17
C VAL A 120 13.53 0.80 7.34
N ALA A 121 14.66 0.48 7.98
CA ALA A 121 15.82 1.35 8.02
C ALA A 121 16.63 1.24 6.74
N ILE A 122 16.81 2.37 6.04
CA ILE A 122 17.49 2.48 4.75
C ILE A 122 18.92 2.95 4.99
N HIS A 123 19.89 2.12 4.60
CA HIS A 123 21.31 2.31 4.79
C HIS A 123 22.13 1.99 3.53
N ASN A 124 23.40 2.41 3.55
CA ASN A 124 24.42 1.98 2.60
C ASN A 124 25.67 1.56 3.37
N ASN A 125 26.25 0.44 2.98
CA ASN A 125 27.29 -0.24 3.71
C ASN A 125 28.66 0.44 3.51
N ALA A 126 29.62 0.09 4.35
CA ALA A 126 31.02 0.42 4.18
C ALA A 126 31.92 -0.64 4.81
N SER A 127 33.05 -0.92 4.17
CA SER A 127 34.06 -1.87 4.64
C SER A 127 35.46 -1.28 4.47
N LEU A 128 36.38 -1.71 5.33
CA LEU A 128 37.82 -1.45 5.15
C LEU A 128 38.35 -2.14 3.89
N LYS A 129 37.79 -3.31 3.55
CA LYS A 129 38.10 -4.03 2.31
C LYS A 129 37.25 -3.43 1.19
N LYS A 130 37.85 -2.52 0.42
CA LYS A 130 37.17 -1.76 -0.65
C LYS A 130 36.61 -2.62 -1.78
N THR A 131 36.98 -3.90 -1.86
CA THR A 131 36.40 -4.86 -2.81
C THR A 131 35.07 -5.46 -2.32
N ASP A 132 34.66 -5.24 -1.07
CA ASP A 132 33.34 -5.67 -0.59
C ASP A 132 32.26 -4.79 -1.22
N HIS A 133 31.23 -5.42 -1.77
CA HIS A 133 30.19 -4.76 -2.56
C HIS A 133 28.89 -5.60 -2.54
N GLY A 134 27.78 -5.00 -2.97
CA GLY A 134 26.48 -5.65 -3.06
C GLY A 134 25.50 -5.34 -1.93
N ALA A 135 24.28 -5.87 -2.07
CA ALA A 135 23.15 -5.60 -1.20
C ALA A 135 22.92 -6.73 -0.19
N CYS A 136 22.48 -6.37 1.03
CA CYS A 136 21.88 -7.31 1.97
C CYS A 136 20.75 -6.66 2.77
N VAL A 137 19.84 -7.48 3.29
CA VAL A 137 18.76 -7.01 4.18
C VAL A 137 18.83 -7.76 5.51
N TYR A 138 18.97 -7.02 6.61
CA TYR A 138 18.88 -7.58 7.95
C TYR A 138 17.43 -7.66 8.43
N TYR A 139 17.07 -8.79 9.02
CA TYR A 139 15.75 -9.07 9.59
C TYR A 139 15.85 -9.57 11.04
N PRO A 140 14.74 -9.59 11.81
CA PRO A 140 14.75 -10.12 13.17
C PRO A 140 15.01 -11.63 13.19
N ASN A 141 15.76 -12.12 14.17
CA ASN A 141 15.96 -13.55 14.39
C ASN A 141 14.63 -14.27 14.77
N SER A 142 14.66 -15.59 14.99
CA SER A 142 13.46 -16.36 15.38
C SER A 142 13.12 -16.33 16.89
N GLY A 143 13.99 -15.77 17.74
CA GLY A 143 13.75 -15.70 19.18
C GLY A 143 12.83 -14.54 19.54
N TYR A 144 11.94 -14.76 20.51
CA TYR A 144 10.93 -13.81 21.00
C TYR A 144 10.01 -13.23 19.91
N LYS A 145 8.71 -13.56 19.97
CA LYS A 145 7.74 -13.23 18.91
C LYS A 145 8.21 -13.76 17.55
N GLU A 146 8.20 -15.09 17.44
CA GLU A 146 8.67 -15.81 16.26
C GLU A 146 7.94 -15.39 14.98
N GLU A 147 6.66 -15.03 15.10
CA GLU A 147 5.83 -14.47 14.04
C GLU A 147 6.43 -13.19 13.43
N VAL A 148 6.88 -12.25 14.28
CA VAL A 148 7.54 -11.01 13.84
C VAL A 148 8.87 -11.31 13.12
N GLY A 149 9.60 -12.32 13.59
CA GLY A 149 10.81 -12.79 12.91
C GLY A 149 10.53 -13.39 11.53
N SER A 150 9.47 -14.19 11.43
CA SER A 150 9.05 -14.84 10.19
C SER A 150 8.54 -13.84 9.16
N GLU A 151 7.71 -12.88 9.58
CA GLU A 151 7.25 -11.75 8.76
C GLU A 151 8.42 -10.91 8.25
N GLY A 152 9.32 -10.51 9.14
CA GLY A 152 10.50 -9.74 8.78
C GLY A 152 11.41 -10.49 7.78
N LYS A 153 11.55 -11.82 7.92
CA LYS A 153 12.30 -12.64 6.97
C LYS A 153 11.68 -12.64 5.58
N MET A 154 10.35 -12.73 5.48
CA MET A 154 9.64 -12.71 4.19
C MET A 154 9.74 -11.34 3.51
N ALA A 155 9.51 -10.26 4.27
CA ALA A 155 9.65 -8.89 3.77
C ALA A 155 11.09 -8.61 3.29
N ALA A 156 12.10 -9.03 4.07
CA ALA A 156 13.50 -8.89 3.69
C ALA A 156 13.84 -9.66 2.41
N ALA A 157 13.31 -10.88 2.25
CA ALA A 157 13.52 -11.67 1.03
C ALA A 157 12.93 -10.99 -0.20
N SER A 158 11.75 -10.38 -0.06
CA SER A 158 11.08 -9.65 -1.13
C SER A 158 11.89 -8.43 -1.59
N ILE A 159 12.35 -7.60 -0.65
CA ILE A 159 13.20 -6.43 -0.95
C ILE A 159 14.54 -6.87 -1.57
N GLN A 160 15.21 -7.87 -0.99
CA GLN A 160 16.51 -8.36 -1.49
C GLN A 160 16.40 -8.84 -2.94
N LYS A 161 15.31 -9.54 -3.29
CA LYS A 161 15.05 -9.97 -4.67
C LYS A 161 15.03 -8.78 -5.64
N GLN A 162 14.35 -7.69 -5.29
CA GLN A 162 14.26 -6.50 -6.15
C GLN A 162 15.60 -5.77 -6.30
N LEU A 163 16.38 -5.68 -5.21
CA LEU A 163 17.72 -5.07 -5.26
C LEU A 163 18.68 -5.87 -6.16
N VAL A 164 18.65 -7.20 -6.05
CA VAL A 164 19.47 -8.08 -6.90
C VAL A 164 19.06 -7.98 -8.37
N ALA A 165 17.76 -7.82 -8.65
CA ALA A 165 17.27 -7.61 -10.01
C ALA A 165 17.79 -6.31 -10.67
N LEU A 166 18.26 -5.34 -9.88
CA LEU A 166 18.93 -4.14 -10.41
C LEU A 166 20.40 -4.37 -10.81
N GLY A 167 20.97 -5.54 -10.50
CA GLY A 167 22.36 -5.91 -10.79
C GLY A 167 23.30 -5.80 -9.59
N LEU A 168 22.80 -5.52 -8.38
CA LEU A 168 23.60 -5.56 -7.16
C LEU A 168 24.01 -6.99 -6.83
N LYS A 169 25.25 -7.19 -6.37
CA LYS A 169 25.67 -8.50 -5.86
C LYS A 169 24.79 -8.92 -4.69
N ASN A 170 24.33 -10.16 -4.71
CA ASN A 170 23.48 -10.72 -3.67
C ASN A 170 24.31 -11.18 -2.45
N ASN A 171 24.34 -10.39 -1.38
CA ASN A 171 24.94 -10.80 -0.10
C ASN A 171 23.90 -11.45 0.86
N GLY A 172 22.68 -11.68 0.38
CA GLY A 172 21.62 -12.42 1.06
C GLY A 172 20.82 -11.62 2.08
N ILE A 173 19.90 -12.31 2.75
CA ILE A 173 19.17 -11.81 3.91
C ILE A 173 19.84 -12.34 5.17
N LEU A 174 20.03 -11.48 6.16
CA LEU A 174 20.88 -11.76 7.32
C LEU A 174 20.13 -11.48 8.63
N TYR A 175 20.47 -12.18 9.70
CA TYR A 175 20.11 -11.77 11.04
C TYR A 175 21.37 -11.81 11.90
N ARG A 176 21.39 -11.04 12.99
CA ARG A 176 22.54 -11.00 13.88
C ARG A 176 22.09 -11.00 15.33
N ASN A 177 22.58 -11.96 16.09
CA ASN A 177 22.35 -12.03 17.54
C ASN A 177 23.29 -11.09 18.30
N SER A 178 22.86 -10.65 19.48
CA SER A 178 23.66 -9.83 20.39
C SER A 178 25.04 -10.45 20.63
N ALA A 179 26.09 -9.64 20.47
CA ALA A 179 27.48 -10.04 20.70
C ALA A 179 27.85 -10.04 22.20
N VAL A 180 27.07 -9.33 23.02
CA VAL A 180 27.32 -9.18 24.47
C VAL A 180 26.34 -10.03 25.31
N GLY A 181 25.72 -11.04 24.70
CA GLY A 181 24.85 -11.99 25.40
C GLY A 181 23.50 -11.43 25.85
N SER A 182 23.07 -10.27 25.35
CA SER A 182 21.74 -9.73 25.67
C SER A 182 20.63 -10.70 25.27
N ARG A 183 19.58 -10.80 26.09
CA ARG A 183 18.44 -11.70 25.88
C ARG A 183 17.12 -10.94 25.82
N TYR A 184 16.15 -11.54 25.15
CA TYR A 184 14.74 -11.16 25.24
C TYR A 184 14.11 -11.69 26.55
N PRO A 185 12.88 -11.27 26.90
CA PRO A 185 12.19 -11.71 28.12
C PRO A 185 12.00 -13.23 28.22
N ASP A 186 11.85 -13.91 27.08
CA ASP A 186 11.76 -15.38 26.97
C ASP A 186 13.13 -16.09 27.08
N LYS A 187 14.19 -15.35 27.42
CA LYS A 187 15.59 -15.79 27.53
C LYS A 187 16.25 -16.16 26.19
N SER A 188 15.57 -16.03 25.05
CA SER A 188 16.19 -16.19 23.73
C SER A 188 17.24 -15.09 23.47
N LYS A 189 18.18 -15.33 22.55
CA LYS A 189 19.21 -14.33 22.21
C LYS A 189 18.54 -13.12 21.56
N ALA A 190 18.84 -11.92 22.06
CA ALA A 190 18.30 -10.71 21.50
C ALA A 190 18.92 -10.38 20.14
N ASP A 191 18.17 -9.66 19.29
CA ASP A 191 18.71 -9.09 18.06
C ASP A 191 19.81 -8.06 18.38
N TYR A 192 20.86 -8.03 17.56
CA TYR A 192 22.00 -7.14 17.69
C TYR A 192 21.60 -5.68 17.42
N TYR A 193 20.91 -5.45 16.31
CA TYR A 193 20.58 -4.12 15.85
C TYR A 193 19.46 -3.50 16.69
N ALA A 194 19.75 -2.31 17.21
CA ALA A 194 18.89 -1.58 18.12
C ALA A 194 17.47 -1.33 17.58
N VAL A 195 17.32 -1.03 16.29
CA VAL A 195 16.02 -0.76 15.65
C VAL A 195 15.24 -2.06 15.45
N ILE A 196 15.87 -3.12 14.94
CA ILE A 196 15.26 -4.45 14.78
C ILE A 196 14.77 -4.98 16.13
N LYS A 197 15.63 -4.95 17.16
CA LYS A 197 15.30 -5.39 18.51
C LYS A 197 14.12 -4.62 19.11
N ARG A 198 14.11 -3.29 18.97
CA ARG A 198 13.04 -2.45 19.52
C ARG A 198 11.72 -2.61 18.75
N SER A 199 11.76 -2.80 17.44
CA SER A 199 10.57 -3.09 16.63
C SER A 199 9.94 -4.42 17.07
N LYS A 200 10.76 -5.45 17.30
CA LYS A 200 10.29 -6.73 17.85
C LYS A 200 9.66 -6.58 19.24
N TYR A 201 10.26 -5.81 20.15
CA TYR A 201 9.60 -5.44 21.41
C TYR A 201 8.24 -4.76 21.18
N ALA A 202 8.18 -3.85 20.20
CA ALA A 202 6.95 -3.14 19.86
C ALA A 202 5.91 -3.98 19.11
N GLY A 203 6.28 -5.17 18.61
CA GLY A 203 5.35 -6.14 18.01
C GLY A 203 5.22 -6.06 16.49
N PHE A 204 6.17 -5.45 15.79
CA PHE A 204 6.18 -5.40 14.32
C PHE A 204 7.60 -5.66 13.77
N PRO A 205 7.73 -6.17 12.53
CA PRO A 205 9.02 -6.41 11.91
C PRO A 205 9.80 -5.11 11.67
N GLY A 206 11.08 -5.11 12.08
CA GLY A 206 12.04 -4.06 11.76
C GLY A 206 13.16 -4.61 10.89
N LEU A 207 13.42 -3.95 9.76
CA LEU A 207 14.47 -4.31 8.80
C LEU A 207 15.57 -3.27 8.76
N ILE A 208 16.76 -3.67 8.31
CA ILE A 208 17.80 -2.76 7.82
C ILE A 208 18.18 -3.19 6.40
N VAL A 209 17.96 -2.32 5.42
CA VAL A 209 18.38 -2.52 4.03
C VAL A 209 19.73 -1.85 3.83
N GLU A 210 20.77 -2.65 3.59
CA GLU A 210 22.09 -2.19 3.20
C GLU A 210 22.21 -2.30 1.68
N HIS A 211 21.97 -1.19 0.97
CA HIS A 211 21.78 -1.19 -0.48
C HIS A 211 23.04 -1.55 -1.27
N ALA A 212 24.14 -0.87 -0.96
CA ALA A 212 25.41 -0.97 -1.66
C ALA A 212 26.53 -0.42 -0.77
N TYR A 213 27.79 -0.65 -1.14
CA TYR A 213 28.94 -0.18 -0.38
C TYR A 213 29.46 1.17 -0.88
N VAL A 214 29.34 2.24 -0.07
CA VAL A 214 29.96 3.55 -0.42
C VAL A 214 31.49 3.47 -0.48
N SER A 215 32.07 2.48 0.22
CA SER A 215 33.51 2.20 0.23
C SER A 215 34.00 1.45 -1.02
N ASN A 216 33.10 0.99 -1.88
CA ASN A 216 33.44 0.32 -3.13
C ASN A 216 33.19 1.26 -4.31
N HIS A 217 34.14 1.28 -5.23
CA HIS A 217 34.12 2.18 -6.38
C HIS A 217 32.93 1.89 -7.30
N ASP A 218 32.72 0.63 -7.67
CA ASP A 218 31.73 0.23 -8.66
C ASP A 218 30.31 0.37 -8.10
N ASP A 219 30.08 -0.03 -6.85
CA ASP A 219 28.81 0.21 -6.18
C ASP A 219 28.46 1.70 -6.13
N SER A 220 29.43 2.52 -5.72
CA SER A 220 29.26 3.97 -5.62
C SER A 220 28.94 4.61 -6.97
N THR A 221 29.71 4.27 -8.00
CA THR A 221 29.59 4.88 -9.33
C THR A 221 28.42 4.34 -10.14
N THR A 222 28.06 3.06 -9.96
CA THR A 222 27.02 2.38 -10.74
C THR A 222 25.65 2.54 -10.13
N PHE A 223 25.52 2.52 -8.80
CA PHE A 223 24.22 2.51 -8.11
C PHE A 223 23.96 3.75 -7.25
N LEU A 224 24.99 4.43 -6.73
CA LEU A 224 24.82 5.55 -5.80
C LEU A 224 25.04 6.93 -6.45
N ASN A 225 25.49 6.97 -7.69
CA ASN A 225 25.90 8.20 -8.36
C ASN A 225 24.73 8.94 -9.04
N GLY A 226 24.00 9.74 -8.27
CA GLY A 226 23.00 10.67 -8.83
C GLY A 226 21.56 10.20 -8.66
N ASN A 227 20.63 11.13 -8.85
CA ASN A 227 19.25 11.00 -8.37
C ASN A 227 18.49 9.84 -9.03
N ASP A 228 18.68 9.59 -10.33
CA ASP A 228 17.96 8.51 -11.02
C ASP A 228 18.35 7.13 -10.49
N ARG A 229 19.63 6.94 -10.16
CA ARG A 229 20.11 5.66 -9.59
C ARG A 229 19.60 5.46 -8.16
N LEU A 230 19.61 6.51 -7.34
CA LEU A 230 19.01 6.47 -6.00
C LEU A 230 17.50 6.26 -6.04
N LYS A 231 16.83 6.83 -7.04
CA LYS A 231 15.41 6.59 -7.30
C LYS A 231 15.15 5.13 -7.63
N ARG A 232 15.96 4.50 -8.49
CA ARG A 232 15.84 3.07 -8.82
C ARG A 232 15.94 2.18 -7.58
N LEU A 233 16.86 2.48 -6.66
CA LEU A 233 16.97 1.76 -5.38
C LEU A 233 15.70 1.91 -4.52
N GLY A 234 15.21 3.14 -4.36
CA GLY A 234 13.98 3.38 -3.60
C GLY A 234 12.75 2.72 -4.23
N VAL A 235 12.67 2.70 -5.57
CA VAL A 235 11.62 1.97 -6.31
C VAL A 235 11.73 0.46 -6.06
N ALA A 236 12.93 -0.12 -6.06
CA ALA A 236 13.11 -1.54 -5.75
C ALA A 236 12.66 -1.90 -4.32
N ASP A 237 13.00 -1.06 -3.33
CA ASP A 237 12.48 -1.21 -1.96
C ASP A 237 10.95 -1.18 -1.93
N ALA A 238 10.35 -0.18 -2.60
CA ALA A 238 8.90 -0.03 -2.67
C ALA A 238 8.21 -1.21 -3.34
N THR A 239 8.73 -1.68 -4.48
CA THR A 239 8.23 -2.88 -5.17
C THR A 239 8.33 -4.11 -4.28
N GLY A 240 9.43 -4.30 -3.55
CA GLY A 240 9.59 -5.44 -2.66
C GLY A 240 8.61 -5.40 -1.47
N ILE A 241 8.38 -4.22 -0.91
CA ILE A 241 7.39 -4.01 0.16
C ILE A 241 5.97 -4.26 -0.37
N ALA A 242 5.65 -3.73 -1.56
CA ALA A 242 4.35 -3.93 -2.20
C ALA A 242 4.09 -5.40 -2.54
N GLU A 243 5.08 -6.13 -3.09
CA GLU A 243 4.97 -7.58 -3.33
C GLU A 243 4.76 -8.37 -2.03
N TYR A 244 5.39 -7.95 -0.93
CA TYR A 244 5.25 -8.64 0.36
C TYR A 244 3.84 -8.50 0.95
N PHE A 245 3.29 -7.28 0.91
CA PHE A 245 1.94 -7.00 1.41
C PHE A 245 0.84 -7.31 0.39
N ASP A 246 1.21 -7.79 -0.80
CA ASP A 246 0.29 -8.03 -1.92
C ASP A 246 -0.54 -6.77 -2.24
N LEU A 247 0.13 -5.64 -2.42
CA LEU A 247 -0.51 -4.36 -2.73
C LEU A 247 -0.72 -4.20 -4.24
N ILE A 248 -1.85 -3.59 -4.60
CA ILE A 248 -2.16 -3.20 -5.99
C ILE A 248 -1.99 -1.70 -6.21
N LEU A 249 -1.82 -1.29 -7.46
CA LEU A 249 -1.72 0.13 -7.80
C LEU A 249 -3.04 0.84 -7.54
N ASP A 250 -2.95 2.08 -7.07
CA ASP A 250 -4.09 2.93 -6.72
C ASP A 250 -4.69 3.59 -7.98
N GLN A 251 -5.16 2.74 -8.90
CA GLN A 251 -5.74 3.12 -10.18
C GLN A 251 -7.26 3.14 -10.09
N ALA A 252 -7.86 4.29 -10.40
CA ALA A 252 -9.29 4.41 -10.49
C ALA A 252 -9.81 3.62 -11.71
N PRO A 253 -10.91 2.86 -11.59
CA PRO A 253 -11.63 2.40 -12.76
C PRO A 253 -12.14 3.60 -13.57
N VAL A 254 -12.27 3.42 -14.89
CA VAL A 254 -12.85 4.40 -15.80
C VAL A 254 -14.26 3.95 -16.14
N LEU A 255 -15.25 4.67 -15.60
CA LEU A 255 -16.65 4.46 -15.94
C LEU A 255 -16.92 4.95 -17.36
N GLN A 256 -17.59 4.12 -18.14
CA GLN A 256 -18.19 4.51 -19.41
C GLN A 256 -19.47 5.31 -19.15
N THR A 257 -19.96 6.01 -20.18
CA THR A 257 -21.25 6.70 -20.12
C THR A 257 -22.36 5.70 -19.81
N PRO A 258 -23.10 5.85 -18.68
CA PRO A 258 -24.21 4.97 -18.36
C PRO A 258 -25.30 5.00 -19.43
N VAL A 259 -26.07 3.92 -19.53
CA VAL A 259 -27.17 3.80 -20.50
C VAL A 259 -28.47 3.56 -19.75
N VAL A 260 -29.49 4.38 -20.00
CA VAL A 260 -30.86 4.09 -19.53
C VAL A 260 -31.51 3.15 -20.52
N ASN A 261 -31.99 2.02 -20.03
CA ASN A 261 -32.67 0.99 -20.82
C ASN A 261 -34.17 1.31 -20.95
N ALA A 262 -34.86 0.58 -21.84
CA ALA A 262 -36.30 0.77 -22.06
C ALA A 262 -37.16 0.42 -20.83
N ASP A 263 -36.67 -0.45 -19.95
CA ASP A 263 -37.30 -0.80 -18.67
C ASP A 263 -36.89 0.14 -17.52
N GLU A 264 -36.33 1.31 -17.85
CA GLU A 264 -35.90 2.36 -16.91
C GLU A 264 -34.71 1.97 -16.01
N SER A 265 -34.13 0.77 -16.21
CA SER A 265 -32.89 0.38 -15.55
C SER A 265 -31.68 1.12 -16.13
N VAL A 266 -30.60 1.22 -15.36
CA VAL A 266 -29.36 1.89 -15.77
C VAL A 266 -28.22 0.89 -15.88
N THR A 267 -27.69 0.71 -17.08
CA THR A 267 -26.50 -0.13 -17.33
C THR A 267 -25.23 0.69 -17.12
N LEU A 268 -24.32 0.15 -16.31
CA LEU A 268 -22.98 0.66 -16.03
C LEU A 268 -21.93 -0.29 -16.57
N ALA A 269 -20.82 0.25 -17.06
CA ALA A 269 -19.65 -0.51 -17.49
C ALA A 269 -18.37 0.26 -17.18
N TRP A 270 -17.29 -0.47 -16.89
CA TRP A 270 -15.96 0.10 -16.64
C TRP A 270 -14.85 -0.81 -17.19
N ASN A 271 -13.61 -0.33 -17.23
CA ASN A 271 -12.46 -1.18 -17.58
C ASN A 271 -11.99 -2.03 -16.40
N THR A 272 -11.36 -3.16 -16.68
CA THR A 272 -10.63 -3.94 -15.68
C THR A 272 -9.50 -3.10 -15.06
N VAL A 273 -9.38 -3.14 -13.74
CA VAL A 273 -8.24 -2.60 -12.98
C VAL A 273 -7.31 -3.75 -12.61
N GLN A 274 -6.02 -3.62 -12.94
CA GLN A 274 -5.05 -4.67 -12.67
C GLN A 274 -4.94 -4.95 -11.16
N GLY A 275 -5.16 -6.20 -10.79
CA GLY A 275 -5.08 -6.67 -9.39
C GLY A 275 -6.36 -6.45 -8.59
N ALA A 276 -7.40 -5.81 -9.13
CA ALA A 276 -8.69 -5.81 -8.45
C ALA A 276 -9.33 -7.21 -8.53
N ASP A 277 -9.75 -7.75 -7.38
CA ASP A 277 -10.48 -9.02 -7.28
C ASP A 277 -11.97 -8.82 -7.58
N TYR A 278 -12.53 -7.68 -7.17
CA TYR A 278 -13.93 -7.32 -7.37
C TYR A 278 -14.12 -5.80 -7.36
N TYR A 279 -15.34 -5.34 -7.62
CA TYR A 279 -15.72 -3.93 -7.67
C TYR A 279 -16.90 -3.66 -6.75
N ARG A 280 -16.90 -2.48 -6.13
CA ARG A 280 -18.05 -1.94 -5.39
C ARG A 280 -18.69 -0.82 -6.19
N ILE A 281 -19.98 -0.95 -6.47
CA ILE A 281 -20.76 0.04 -7.22
C ILE A 281 -21.51 0.92 -6.23
N TYR A 282 -21.44 2.23 -6.45
CA TYR A 282 -22.10 3.21 -5.61
C TYR A 282 -23.02 4.11 -6.42
N ARG A 283 -24.13 4.50 -5.81
CA ARG A 283 -25.08 5.47 -6.35
C ARG A 283 -25.49 6.50 -5.32
N ARG A 284 -25.74 7.73 -5.77
CA ARG A 284 -26.50 8.73 -5.02
C ARG A 284 -27.46 9.48 -5.93
N ILE A 285 -28.48 10.11 -5.35
CA ILE A 285 -29.26 11.13 -6.05
C ILE A 285 -28.33 12.32 -6.34
N ALA A 286 -28.41 12.90 -7.53
CA ALA A 286 -27.57 14.02 -7.93
C ALA A 286 -27.67 15.18 -6.92
N GLY A 287 -26.52 15.65 -6.43
CA GLY A 287 -26.45 16.69 -5.40
C GLY A 287 -26.61 16.21 -3.95
N ALA A 288 -26.92 14.93 -3.72
CA ALA A 288 -26.88 14.34 -2.38
C ALA A 288 -25.43 14.21 -1.88
N LYS A 289 -25.25 14.19 -0.56
CA LYS A 289 -23.89 14.10 0.04
C LYS A 289 -23.36 12.67 0.14
N THR A 290 -24.25 11.70 0.27
CA THR A 290 -23.92 10.32 0.60
C THR A 290 -24.22 9.39 -0.56
N TYR A 291 -23.30 8.46 -0.79
CA TYR A 291 -23.51 7.35 -1.70
C TYR A 291 -24.03 6.13 -0.94
N VAL A 292 -24.79 5.30 -1.63
CA VAL A 292 -25.22 3.97 -1.19
C VAL A 292 -24.46 2.95 -2.03
N CYS A 293 -23.90 1.92 -1.41
CA CYS A 293 -23.36 0.77 -2.15
C CYS A 293 -24.52 -0.06 -2.68
N LEU A 294 -24.55 -0.23 -3.99
CA LEU A 294 -25.57 -1.01 -4.68
C LEU A 294 -25.24 -2.49 -4.69
N GLU A 295 -23.99 -2.83 -5.03
CA GLU A 295 -23.57 -4.21 -5.27
C GLU A 295 -22.06 -4.38 -5.16
N GLU A 296 -21.62 -5.62 -4.90
CA GLU A 296 -20.25 -6.09 -5.09
C GLU A 296 -20.21 -7.12 -6.24
N THR A 297 -19.32 -6.96 -7.21
CA THR A 297 -19.25 -7.86 -8.37
C THR A 297 -17.82 -8.07 -8.87
N GLU A 298 -17.51 -9.28 -9.35
CA GLU A 298 -16.26 -9.58 -10.05
C GLU A 298 -16.30 -9.10 -11.52
N GLU A 299 -17.49 -8.81 -12.03
CA GLU A 299 -17.71 -8.35 -13.40
C GLU A 299 -17.33 -6.88 -13.60
N THR A 300 -17.13 -6.47 -14.85
CA THR A 300 -16.85 -5.06 -15.22
C THR A 300 -18.09 -4.29 -15.69
N GLY A 301 -19.26 -4.68 -15.17
CA GLY A 301 -20.54 -4.04 -15.47
C GLY A 301 -21.61 -4.41 -14.45
N TYR A 302 -22.64 -3.59 -14.38
CA TYR A 302 -23.78 -3.76 -13.47
C TYR A 302 -25.01 -3.06 -14.04
N THR A 303 -26.19 -3.64 -13.83
CA THR A 303 -27.47 -3.01 -14.20
C THR A 303 -28.25 -2.67 -12.94
N ASP A 304 -28.44 -1.38 -12.70
CA ASP A 304 -29.25 -0.87 -11.59
C ASP A 304 -30.72 -0.81 -11.98
N THR A 305 -31.54 -1.63 -11.35
CA THR A 305 -33.00 -1.69 -11.55
C THR A 305 -33.78 -0.87 -10.52
N GLY A 306 -33.10 -0.25 -9.55
CA GLY A 306 -33.73 0.53 -8.48
C GLY A 306 -33.84 2.02 -8.76
N GLY A 307 -33.66 2.45 -10.02
CA GLY A 307 -33.80 3.84 -10.45
C GLY A 307 -35.25 4.30 -10.44
N MET A 308 -35.48 5.60 -10.23
CA MET A 308 -36.82 6.20 -10.29
C MET A 308 -36.89 7.14 -11.51
N PRO A 309 -37.93 7.03 -12.35
CA PRO A 309 -38.12 7.93 -13.48
C PRO A 309 -38.11 9.41 -13.08
N GLY A 310 -37.51 10.24 -13.93
CA GLY A 310 -37.31 11.67 -13.69
C GLY A 310 -36.22 12.01 -12.67
N THR A 311 -35.57 11.01 -12.06
CA THR A 311 -34.51 11.24 -11.07
C THR A 311 -33.13 11.19 -11.73
N SER A 312 -32.30 12.19 -11.43
CA SER A 312 -30.88 12.19 -11.77
C SER A 312 -30.08 11.50 -10.67
N TYR A 313 -29.24 10.54 -11.07
CA TYR A 313 -28.33 9.82 -10.19
C TYR A 313 -26.88 10.05 -10.60
N GLU A 314 -25.98 10.02 -9.62
CA GLU A 314 -24.54 9.94 -9.84
C GLU A 314 -24.04 8.55 -9.43
N TYR A 315 -23.34 7.88 -10.35
CA TYR A 315 -22.75 6.56 -10.16
C TYR A 315 -21.23 6.66 -10.06
N THR A 316 -20.63 5.86 -9.18
CA THR A 316 -19.19 5.65 -9.14
C THR A 316 -18.84 4.21 -8.78
N VAL A 317 -17.58 3.82 -8.96
CA VAL A 317 -17.08 2.45 -8.73
C VAL A 317 -15.63 2.51 -8.21
N CYS A 318 -15.24 1.57 -7.38
CA CYS A 318 -13.83 1.35 -7.01
C CYS A 318 -13.45 -0.12 -7.18
N GLY A 319 -12.18 -0.38 -7.51
CA GLY A 319 -11.61 -1.72 -7.46
C GLY A 319 -11.29 -2.09 -6.01
N CYS A 320 -11.52 -3.34 -5.65
CA CYS A 320 -11.27 -3.90 -4.34
C CYS A 320 -10.28 -5.06 -4.48
N HIS A 321 -9.34 -5.16 -3.55
CA HIS A 321 -8.33 -6.21 -3.53
C HIS A 321 -8.22 -6.81 -2.13
N VAL A 322 -8.33 -8.13 -2.06
CA VAL A 322 -8.22 -8.94 -0.84
C VAL A 322 -6.74 -9.28 -0.64
N GLY A 323 -5.99 -8.30 -0.11
CA GLY A 323 -4.54 -8.38 0.07
C GLY A 323 -4.10 -9.15 1.31
N TYR A 324 -2.83 -8.96 1.68
CA TYR A 324 -2.25 -9.62 2.86
C TYR A 324 -2.91 -9.12 4.15
N GLN A 325 -3.83 -9.92 4.70
CA GLN A 325 -4.54 -9.70 5.97
C GLN A 325 -5.40 -8.42 6.06
N LYS A 326 -5.32 -7.52 5.07
CA LYS A 326 -6.01 -6.24 5.02
C LYS A 326 -6.53 -6.00 3.59
N ASP A 327 -7.83 -5.72 3.48
CA ASP A 327 -8.44 -5.34 2.20
C ASP A 327 -7.98 -3.94 1.81
N SER A 328 -7.80 -3.73 0.50
CA SER A 328 -7.46 -2.44 -0.07
C SER A 328 -8.42 -2.06 -1.17
N TYR A 329 -8.57 -0.75 -1.37
CA TYR A 329 -9.48 -0.18 -2.36
C TYR A 329 -8.70 0.82 -3.18
N THR A 330 -8.89 0.77 -4.49
CA THR A 330 -8.32 1.78 -5.38
C THR A 330 -9.06 3.10 -5.24
N LYS A 331 -8.51 4.15 -5.84
CA LYS A 331 -9.21 5.42 -6.05
C LYS A 331 -10.59 5.16 -6.65
N ILE A 332 -11.54 5.92 -6.15
CA ILE A 332 -12.91 5.90 -6.64
C ILE A 332 -12.92 6.55 -8.03
N ALA A 333 -13.63 5.92 -8.97
CA ALA A 333 -13.81 6.43 -10.32
C ALA A 333 -14.43 7.83 -10.31
N GLN A 334 -14.16 8.60 -11.36
CA GLN A 334 -14.90 9.83 -11.59
C GLN A 334 -16.40 9.50 -11.69
N ALA A 335 -17.21 10.21 -10.92
CA ALA A 335 -18.65 9.96 -10.90
C ALA A 335 -19.30 10.38 -12.23
N MET A 336 -20.23 9.57 -12.70
CA MET A 336 -21.01 9.81 -13.92
C MET A 336 -22.47 10.06 -13.55
N GLN A 337 -23.02 11.18 -14.02
CA GLN A 337 -24.42 11.52 -13.80
C GLN A 337 -25.30 11.04 -14.96
N ILE A 338 -26.48 10.51 -14.66
CA ILE A 338 -27.50 10.18 -15.66
C ILE A 338 -28.90 10.38 -15.08
N THR A 339 -29.85 10.77 -15.93
CA THR A 339 -31.26 10.90 -15.57
C THR A 339 -32.03 9.72 -16.11
N VAL A 340 -32.75 8.99 -15.25
CA VAL A 340 -33.66 7.94 -15.67
C VAL A 340 -34.85 8.60 -16.36
N THR A 341 -34.95 8.46 -17.68
CA THR A 341 -36.08 9.00 -18.43
C THR A 341 -37.28 8.07 -18.29
N GLY A 342 -38.41 8.57 -17.79
CA GLY A 342 -39.67 7.81 -17.87
C GLY A 342 -40.22 7.81 -19.30
N GLU A 343 -41.10 6.86 -19.62
CA GLU A 343 -41.79 6.74 -20.92
C GLU A 343 -42.47 8.04 -21.42
N ASN A 344 -42.66 9.05 -20.57
CA ASN A 344 -43.31 10.31 -20.93
C ASN A 344 -42.41 11.37 -21.60
N ALA A 345 -41.11 11.13 -21.81
CA ALA A 345 -40.25 12.08 -22.51
C ALA A 345 -40.42 12.08 -24.04
N ASN A 346 -40.94 10.99 -24.63
CA ASN A 346 -41.13 10.86 -26.08
C ASN A 346 -42.55 11.19 -26.58
N ILE A 347 -43.50 11.53 -25.69
CA ILE A 347 -44.88 11.86 -26.10
C ILE A 347 -45.07 13.36 -26.32
N GLN A 348 -44.25 14.23 -25.72
CA GLN A 348 -44.37 15.69 -25.93
C GLN A 348 -43.82 16.19 -27.28
N SER A 349 -43.04 15.40 -28.01
CA SER A 349 -42.61 15.73 -29.39
C SER A 349 -43.61 15.27 -30.46
N ALA A 350 -44.53 14.34 -30.14
CA ALA A 350 -45.53 13.84 -31.09
C ALA A 350 -46.83 14.66 -31.11
N GLN A 351 -47.16 15.39 -30.04
CA GLN A 351 -48.39 16.21 -29.97
C GLN A 351 -48.23 17.67 -30.41
N LYS A 352 -47.00 18.12 -30.75
CA LYS A 352 -46.76 19.48 -31.29
C LYS A 352 -46.87 19.58 -32.82
N ASN A 353 -47.13 18.49 -33.52
CA ASN A 353 -47.29 18.45 -34.99
C ASN A 353 -48.74 18.20 -35.45
N GLN A 354 -49.74 18.38 -34.58
CA GLN A 354 -51.15 18.12 -34.93
C GLN A 354 -52.16 19.25 -34.59
N ASN A 355 -51.72 20.46 -34.28
CA ASN A 355 -52.62 21.62 -34.21
C ASN A 355 -52.11 22.80 -35.02
#